data_AF-A0A945FL40-F1
#
_entry.id   AF-A0A945FL40-F1
#
_cell.length_a   1.000
_cell.length_b   1.000
_cell.length_c   1.000
_cell.angle_alpha   90.00
_cell.angle_beta   90.00
_cell.angle_gamma   90.00
#
_symmetry.space_group_name_H-M   'P 1'
#
loop_
_entity.id
_entity.type
_entity.pdbx_description
1 polymer ?
#
loop_
_entity_poly.entity_id
_entity_poly.type
_entity_poly.pdbx_seq_one_letter_code
_entity_poly.pdbx_strand_id
1 'polypeptide(L)' 'MDVLRQQSDRLQPIEIKSGQTLNRDFFANMQKWMDLVGDIAIDPTLIYGGQESQMRLGIQVHAWHDPTWQEATP' A
#
# COMPACT_ATOMS: atom_id res chain seq x y z
N MET A 1 -1.58 -1.11 -9.40
CA MET A 1 -0.54 -0.25 -8.82
C MET A 1 -0.67 1.09 -9.47
N ASP A 2 -0.95 2.11 -8.68
CA ASP A 2 -1.11 3.48 -9.16
C ASP A 2 0.24 4.23 -9.11
N VAL A 3 1.06 3.95 -8.09
CA VAL A 3 2.42 4.47 -7.96
C VAL A 3 3.37 3.33 -7.59
N LEU A 4 4.57 3.35 -8.19
CA LEU A 4 5.70 2.50 -7.78
C LEU A 4 6.85 3.41 -7.37
N ARG A 5 7.25 3.35 -6.10
CA ARG A 5 8.38 4.11 -5.56
C ARG A 5 9.61 3.21 -5.51
N GLN A 6 10.66 3.57 -6.25
CA GLN A 6 11.93 2.87 -6.18
C GLN A 6 12.77 3.40 -5.00
N GLN A 7 13.29 2.48 -4.20
CA GLN A 7 14.22 2.77 -3.12
C GLN A 7 15.40 1.81 -3.25
N SER A 8 16.52 2.29 -3.80
CA SER A 8 17.68 1.45 -4.14
C SER A 8 17.30 0.28 -5.06
N ASP A 9 17.52 -0.96 -4.63
CA ASP A 9 17.17 -2.21 -5.30
C ASP A 9 15.77 -2.73 -4.94
N ARG A 10 15.01 -1.97 -4.14
CA ARG A 10 13.66 -2.32 -3.68
C ARG A 10 12.60 -1.48 -4.36
N LEU A 11 11.40 -2.05 -4.43
CA LEU A 11 10.23 -1.43 -5.02
C LEU A 11 9.12 -1.40 -3.98
N GLN A 12 8.59 -0.20 -3.73
CA GLN A 12 7.41 -0.03 -2.92
C GLN A 12 6.18 0.19 -3.81
N PRO A 13 5.20 -0.72 -3.75
CA PRO A 13 3.93 -0.55 -4.43
C PRO A 13 2.99 0.32 -3.61
N ILE A 14 2.37 1.32 -4.25
CA ILE A 14 1.33 2.16 -3.66
C ILE A 14 0.09 2.07 -4.54
N GLU A 15 -1.02 1.66 -3.93
CA GLU A 15 -2.36 1.65 -4.54
C GLU A 15 -3.23 2.71 -3.87
N ILE A 16 -4.05 3.42 -4.65
CA ILE A 16 -4.92 4.50 -4.17
C ILE A 16 -6.37 4.14 -4.49
N LYS A 17 -7.26 4.23 -3.49
CA LYS A 17 -8.69 3.92 -3.63
C LYS A 17 -9.55 5.01 -2.99
N SER A 18 -10.45 5.61 -3.75
CA SER A 18 -11.34 6.66 -3.23
C SER A 18 -12.44 6.15 -2.27
N GLY A 19 -12.64 4.83 -2.18
CA GLY A 19 -13.66 4.25 -1.31
C GLY A 19 -13.36 4.44 0.18
N GLN A 20 -14.40 4.80 0.95
CA GLN A 20 -14.28 5.04 2.39
C GLN A 20 -14.25 3.75 3.22
N THR A 21 -14.88 2.69 2.72
CA THR A 21 -14.94 1.38 3.38
C THR A 21 -13.98 0.42 2.70
N LEU A 22 -13.10 -0.22 3.48
CA LEU A 22 -12.15 -1.19 2.94
C LEU A 22 -12.83 -2.47 2.47
N ASN A 23 -12.81 -2.70 1.15
CA ASN A 23 -13.21 -3.97 0.53
C ASN A 23 -11.97 -4.89 0.37
N ARG A 24 -12.12 -6.20 0.53
CA ARG A 24 -11.10 -7.21 0.20
C ARG A 24 -10.54 -7.04 -1.22
N ASP A 25 -11.37 -6.61 -2.17
CA ASP A 25 -10.95 -6.41 -3.56
C ASP A 25 -9.91 -5.30 -3.71
N PHE A 26 -9.79 -4.36 -2.76
CA PHE A 26 -8.76 -3.32 -2.78
C PHE A 26 -7.36 -3.91 -2.66
N PHE A 27 -7.23 -5.09 -2.07
CA PHE A 27 -5.95 -5.75 -1.81
C PHE A 27 -5.57 -6.76 -2.89
N ALA A 28 -6.49 -7.16 -3.76
CA ALA A 28 -6.27 -8.25 -4.73
C ALA A 28 -5.14 -7.94 -5.73
N ASN A 29 -5.08 -6.70 -6.22
CA ASN A 29 -4.00 -6.29 -7.12
C ASN A 29 -2.66 -6.16 -6.39
N MET A 30 -2.67 -5.71 -5.13
CA MET A 30 -1.48 -5.61 -4.29
C MET A 30 -0.87 -6.99 -4.04
N GLN A 31 -1.69 -7.97 -3.63
CA GLN A 31 -1.23 -9.32 -3.38
C GLN A 31 -0.58 -9.95 -4.62
N LYS A 32 -1.26 -9.87 -5.77
CA LYS A 32 -0.72 -10.38 -7.04
C LYS A 32 0.60 -9.74 -7.42
N TRP A 33 0.75 -8.44 -7.16
CA TRP A 33 1.97 -7.71 -7.49
C TRP A 33 3.11 -8.10 -6.55
N MET A 34 2.85 -8.22 -5.25
CA MET A 34 3.86 -8.70 -4.28
C MET A 34 4.32 -10.12 -4.64
N ASP A 35 3.41 -11.01 -5.01
CA ASP A 35 3.74 -12.39 -5.42
C ASP A 35 4.61 -12.40 -6.69
N LEU A 36 4.38 -11.47 -7.62
CA LEU A 36 5.15 -11.35 -8.87
C LEU A 36 6.56 -10.80 -8.64
N VAL A 37 6.68 -9.78 -7.80
CA VAL A 37 7.94 -9.05 -7.58
C VAL A 37 8.83 -9.76 -6.56
N GLY A 38 8.22 -10.52 -5.64
CA GLY A 38 8.93 -11.29 -4.63
C GLY A 38 9.72 -10.38 -3.68
N ASP A 39 10.94 -10.79 -3.37
CA ASP A 39 11.70 -10.26 -2.23
C ASP A 39 12.12 -8.79 -2.39
N ILE A 40 12.07 -8.21 -3.59
CA ILE A 40 12.39 -6.79 -3.77
C ILE A 40 11.19 -5.88 -3.47
N ALA A 41 9.99 -6.43 -3.28
CA ALA A 41 8.82 -5.69 -2.83
C ALA A 41 8.96 -5.32 -1.33
N ILE A 42 8.82 -4.04 -1.01
CA ILE A 42 8.87 -3.55 0.37
C ILE A 42 7.67 -2.67 0.68
N ASP A 43 7.29 -2.58 1.95
CA ASP A 43 6.31 -1.62 2.49
C ASP A 43 5.06 -1.40 1.62
N PRO A 44 4.31 -2.46 1.24
CA PRO A 44 3.13 -2.30 0.40
C PRO A 44 2.11 -1.38 1.04
N THR A 45 1.69 -0.34 0.31
CA THR A 45 0.87 0.75 0.84
C THR A 45 -0.44 0.88 0.09
N LEU A 46 -1.56 0.95 0.82
CA LEU A 46 -2.87 1.29 0.30
C LEU A 46 -3.32 2.63 0.90
N ILE A 47 -3.47 3.65 0.08
CA ILE A 47 -4.08 4.93 0.49
C ILE A 47 -5.57 4.86 0.16
N TYR A 48 -6.43 5.16 1.13
CA TYR A 48 -7.88 5.08 0.92
C TYR A 48 -8.69 6.27 1.49
N GLY A 49 -9.95 6.37 1.06
CA GLY A 49 -10.86 7.45 1.44
C GLY A 49 -11.46 7.37 2.84
N GLY A 50 -11.12 6.36 3.64
CA GLY A 50 -11.61 6.23 5.02
C GLY A 50 -10.84 7.11 6.01
N GLN A 51 -11.10 6.89 7.29
CA GLN A 51 -10.61 7.77 8.38
C GLN A 51 -9.48 7.14 9.20
N GLU A 52 -9.36 5.82 9.19
CA GLU A 52 -8.44 5.10 10.06
C GLU A 52 -7.30 4.47 9.25
N SER A 53 -6.07 4.73 9.67
CA SER A 53 -4.89 4.02 9.20
C SER A 53 -4.68 2.74 10.03
N GLN A 54 -4.33 1.64 9.37
CA GLN A 54 -4.21 0.32 10.00
C GLN A 54 -3.29 -0.62 9.21
N MET A 55 -2.77 -1.66 9.86
CA MET A 55 -2.16 -2.79 9.15
C MET A 55 -3.22 -3.83 8.81
N ARG A 56 -3.30 -4.25 7.55
CA ARG A 56 -4.24 -5.29 7.11
C ARG A 56 -3.61 -6.19 6.07
N LEU A 57 -3.60 -7.51 6.32
CA LEU A 57 -2.99 -8.50 5.41
C LEU A 57 -1.51 -8.20 5.10
N GLY A 58 -0.76 -7.65 6.07
CA GLY A 58 0.63 -7.23 5.86
C GLY A 58 0.80 -5.96 4.99
N ILE A 59 -0.31 -5.29 4.63
CA ILE A 59 -0.33 -4.05 3.85
C ILE A 59 -0.59 -2.87 4.78
N GLN A 60 0.19 -1.80 4.61
CA GLN A 60 0.02 -0.54 5.32
C GLN A 60 -1.15 0.21 4.70
N VAL A 61 -2.25 0.35 5.43
CA VAL A 61 -3.42 1.09 4.97
C VAL A 61 -3.42 2.46 5.62
N HIS A 62 -3.42 3.52 4.81
CA HIS A 62 -3.45 4.89 5.31
C HIS A 62 -4.69 5.64 4.84
N ALA A 63 -5.38 6.29 5.77
CA ALA A 63 -6.35 7.31 5.41
C ALA A 63 -5.66 8.40 4.57
N TRP A 64 -6.33 8.91 3.53
CA TRP A 64 -5.71 9.86 2.59
C TRP A 64 -5.16 11.14 3.24
N HIS A 65 -5.70 11.51 4.41
CA HIS A 65 -5.30 12.68 5.18
C HIS A 65 -4.22 12.39 6.23
N ASP A 66 -3.80 11.14 6.38
CA ASP A 66 -2.71 10.76 7.28
C ASP A 66 -1.38 10.99 6.56
N PRO A 67 -0.48 11.88 7.04
CA PRO A 67 0.78 12.16 6.35
C PRO A 67 1.83 11.04 6.48
N THR A 68 1.62 10.05 7.36
CA THR A 68 2.65 9.05 7.71
C THR A 68 2.96 8.05 6.59
N TRP A 69 2.12 7.92 5.54
CA TRP A 69 2.39 7.01 4.41
C TRP A 69 3.65 7.35 3.61
N GLN A 70 4.23 8.54 3.82
CA GLN A 70 5.46 8.97 3.16
C GLN A 70 6.71 8.40 3.82
N GLU A 71 6.62 8.05 5.10
CA GLU A 71 7.72 7.51 5.90
C GLU A 71 7.99 6.07 5.47
N ALA A 72 9.25 5.76 5.11
CA ALA A 72 9.66 4.38 4.98
C ALA A 72 9.79 3.80 6.40
N THR A 73 9.27 2.61 6.64
CA THR A 73 9.53 1.91 7.90
C THR A 73 11.05 1.67 8.00
N PRO A 74 11.72 2.04 9.11
CA PRO A 74 13.17 1.87 9.23
C PRO A 74 13.61 0.40 9.22
#